data_AF-A0A7W4HTF7-F1
#
_entry.id   AF-A0A7W4HTF7-F1
#
_cell.length_a   1.000
_cell.length_b   1.000
_cell.length_c   1.000
_cell.angle_alpha   90.00
_cell.angle_beta   90.00
_cell.angle_gamma   90.00
#
_symmetry.space_group_name_H-M   'P 1'
#
loop_
_entity.id
_entity.type
_entity.pdbx_description
1 polymer ?
#
loop_
_entity_poly.entity_id
_entity_poly.type
_entity_poly.pdbx_seq_one_letter_code
_entity_poly.pdbx_strand_id
1 'polypeptide(L)'
;MTTRRVKISTRPFRSAVSGSKIAKLRLHKGCRRKTQSSGQAMLARNIKHLQAAPVRKMRIKKPYYDAIMSGRKTLEVRVGYGSIKRLRTGELLQLETSHESGVVQIKSIRIYDNFAKMLAAEDWRQIVPQAKDRAEAFQLLQKIYPPRKEKLGVYAIEIAKAESSTIQCMS
;
A
#
# COMPACT_ATOMS: atom_id res chain seq x y z
N MET A 1 26.49 27.38 28.25
CA MET A 1 26.86 28.79 28.01
C MET A 1 27.33 28.85 26.56
N THR A 2 26.62 29.44 25.59
CA THR A 2 26.38 30.88 25.45
C THR A 2 25.22 31.09 24.45
N THR A 3 24.09 31.62 24.92
CA THR A 3 22.92 31.97 24.11
C THR A 3 23.10 33.36 23.48
N ARG A 4 23.00 33.48 22.15
CA ARG A 4 22.94 34.79 21.47
C ARG A 4 21.50 35.30 21.39
N ARG A 5 21.35 36.57 21.72
CA ARG A 5 20.12 37.30 22.06
C ARG A 5 19.77 38.28 20.94
N VAL A 6 18.52 38.19 20.45
CA VAL A 6 17.55 39.28 20.12
C VAL A 6 17.90 40.33 19.05
N LYS A 7 16.94 40.57 18.13
CA LYS A 7 16.27 41.87 17.95
C LYS A 7 15.01 41.75 17.09
N ILE A 8 13.87 41.80 17.77
CA ILE A 8 12.54 42.00 17.18
C ILE A 8 12.37 43.50 16.96
N SER A 9 12.01 43.88 15.72
CA SER A 9 11.74 45.27 15.34
C SER A 9 10.23 45.47 15.17
N THR A 10 9.61 46.12 16.14
CA THR A 10 8.24 46.65 16.05
C THR A 10 8.28 48.12 15.66
N ARG A 11 7.54 48.51 14.62
CA ARG A 11 7.12 49.91 14.41
C ARG A 11 5.63 49.93 14.02
N PRO A 12 4.79 50.74 14.68
CA PRO A 12 3.40 50.96 14.27
C PRO A 12 3.33 52.16 13.32
N PHE A 13 2.39 52.15 12.38
CA PHE A 13 1.93 53.37 11.74
C PHE A 13 0.41 53.35 11.55
N ARG A 14 -0.16 54.53 11.73
CA ARG A 14 -1.54 54.81 12.13
C ARG A 14 -2.30 55.44 10.95
N SER A 15 -3.61 55.18 10.93
CA SER A 15 -4.73 55.99 10.40
C SER A 15 -4.71 56.44 8.92
N ALA A 16 -5.82 56.23 8.20
CA ALA A 16 -6.90 57.24 8.12
C ALA A 16 -8.05 56.85 7.15
N VAL A 17 -9.21 57.35 7.56
CA VAL A 17 -10.56 57.45 6.99
C VAL A 17 -10.64 57.93 5.53
N SER A 18 -11.63 57.43 4.76
CA SER A 18 -12.54 58.25 3.92
C SER A 18 -13.32 57.40 2.89
N GLY A 19 -14.62 57.70 2.73
CA GLY A 19 -15.21 57.68 1.39
C GLY A 19 -16.43 56.78 1.17
N SER A 20 -17.60 57.28 1.53
CA SER A 20 -18.92 56.82 1.10
C SER A 20 -19.05 56.75 -0.43
N LYS A 21 -19.76 55.73 -0.95
CA LYS A 21 -20.60 55.91 -2.16
C LYS A 21 -21.79 54.97 -2.17
N ILE A 22 -22.92 55.60 -2.47
CA ILE A 22 -24.29 55.14 -2.49
C ILE A 22 -24.54 54.26 -3.72
N ALA A 23 -25.27 53.16 -3.58
CA ALA A 23 -26.05 52.59 -4.67
C ALA A 23 -27.37 52.02 -4.12
N LYS A 24 -28.45 52.76 -4.42
CA LYS A 24 -29.84 52.31 -4.29
C LYS A 24 -30.13 51.31 -5.41
N LEU A 25 -30.64 50.12 -5.06
CA LEU A 25 -31.57 49.41 -5.93
C LEU A 25 -32.80 48.94 -5.13
N ARG A 26 -33.94 49.54 -5.50
CA ARG A 26 -35.30 48.97 -5.44
C ARG A 26 -35.30 47.64 -6.23
N LEU A 27 -36.19 46.66 -6.07
CA LEU A 27 -37.48 46.46 -5.40
C LEU A 27 -37.76 44.94 -5.52
N HIS A 28 -38.55 44.39 -4.59
CA HIS A 28 -39.74 43.54 -4.82
C HIS A 28 -39.91 42.47 -3.73
N LYS A 29 -41.10 42.50 -3.13
CA LYS A 29 -41.63 41.53 -2.19
C LYS A 29 -41.86 40.21 -2.92
N GLY A 30 -41.37 39.11 -2.33
CA GLY A 30 -41.57 37.76 -2.83
C GLY A 30 -41.66 36.77 -1.67
N CYS A 31 -42.91 36.51 -1.27
CA CYS A 31 -43.46 35.36 -0.55
C CYS A 31 -42.52 34.38 0.19
N ARG A 32 -42.75 34.32 1.51
CA ARG A 32 -42.24 33.39 2.50
C ARG A 32 -42.65 31.94 2.16
N ARG A 33 -41.70 31.08 1.79
CA ARG A 33 -41.80 29.62 2.00
C ARG A 33 -40.65 29.17 2.88
N LYS A 34 -40.95 29.01 4.17
CA LYS A 34 -40.15 28.19 5.08
C LYS A 34 -40.29 26.75 4.61
N THR A 35 -39.25 26.20 4.01
CA THR A 35 -39.00 24.76 4.07
C THR A 35 -37.60 24.58 4.63
N GLN A 36 -37.58 24.26 5.92
CA GLN A 36 -36.47 23.64 6.60
C GLN A 36 -36.17 22.32 5.87
N SER A 37 -35.07 22.22 5.12
CA SER A 37 -34.49 20.91 4.80
C SER A 37 -33.00 20.95 4.40
N SER A 38 -32.33 22.10 4.48
CA SER A 38 -30.92 22.22 4.05
C SER A 38 -29.91 21.63 5.04
N GLY A 39 -30.34 21.12 6.20
CA GLY A 39 -29.45 20.53 7.21
C GLY A 39 -29.22 19.02 7.10
N GLN A 40 -30.09 18.28 6.40
CA GLN A 40 -29.99 16.79 6.35
C GLN A 40 -29.41 16.24 5.03
N ALA A 41 -29.26 17.07 3.99
CA ALA A 41 -28.75 16.61 2.69
C ALA A 41 -27.22 16.73 2.52
N MET A 42 -26.47 17.00 3.60
CA MET A 42 -25.00 17.09 3.61
C MET A 42 -24.34 15.96 4.43
N LEU A 43 -25.06 14.88 4.75
CA LEU A 43 -24.49 13.75 5.51
C LEU A 43 -24.39 12.44 4.73
N ALA A 44 -24.76 12.41 3.46
CA ALA A 44 -24.83 11.17 2.67
C ALA A 44 -23.91 11.20 1.45
N ARG A 45 -22.64 11.57 1.62
CA ARG A 45 -21.63 11.46 0.55
C ARG A 45 -20.24 11.12 1.05
N ASN A 46 -20.09 10.13 1.93
CA ASN A 46 -18.76 9.59 2.23
C ASN A 46 -18.74 8.10 2.61
N ILE A 47 -19.59 7.29 1.96
CA ILE A 47 -19.52 5.82 2.04
C ILE A 47 -19.37 5.22 0.63
N LYS A 48 -18.43 5.74 -0.18
CA LYS A 48 -18.03 5.09 -1.45
C LYS A 48 -16.51 5.05 -1.68
N HIS A 49 -15.73 5.51 -0.71
CA HIS A 49 -14.28 5.56 -0.81
C HIS A 49 -13.61 5.19 0.53
N LEU A 50 -13.93 4.01 1.09
CA LEU A 50 -12.82 3.21 1.61
C LEU A 50 -12.06 2.75 0.36
N GLN A 51 -11.25 3.65 -0.20
CA GLN A 51 -10.34 3.28 -1.26
C GLN A 51 -9.40 2.25 -0.65
N ALA A 52 -9.63 0.97 -0.97
CA ALA A 52 -8.60 -0.03 -0.79
C ALA A 52 -7.33 0.57 -1.39
N ALA A 53 -6.28 0.71 -0.57
CA ALA A 53 -5.00 1.22 -1.03
C ALA A 53 -4.63 0.51 -2.35
N PRO A 54 -4.07 1.21 -3.35
CA PRO A 54 -3.82 0.61 -4.65
C PRO A 54 -3.04 -0.69 -4.48
N VAL A 55 -3.69 -1.81 -4.83
CA VAL A 55 -3.15 -3.14 -4.64
C VAL A 55 -1.90 -3.25 -5.51
N ARG A 56 -0.75 -3.48 -4.86
CA ARG A 56 0.52 -3.58 -5.58
C ARG A 56 0.48 -4.82 -6.47
N LYS A 57 0.93 -4.67 -7.71
CA LYS A 57 0.94 -5.75 -8.70
C LYS A 57 2.33 -6.37 -8.81
N MET A 58 2.38 -7.69 -8.94
CA MET A 58 3.62 -8.42 -9.10
C MET A 58 3.45 -9.57 -10.08
N ARG A 59 4.32 -9.62 -11.09
CA ARG A 59 4.35 -10.71 -12.06
C ARG A 59 5.07 -11.93 -11.51
N ILE A 60 4.46 -13.10 -11.69
CA ILE A 60 4.99 -14.40 -11.29
C ILE A 60 4.75 -15.39 -12.43
N LYS A 61 5.68 -16.33 -12.64
CA LYS A 61 5.50 -17.40 -13.63
C LYS A 61 4.41 -18.38 -13.18
N LYS A 62 3.64 -18.91 -14.12
CA LYS A 62 2.49 -19.79 -13.84
C LYS A 62 2.77 -20.94 -12.86
N PRO A 63 3.87 -21.71 -12.93
CA PRO A 63 4.11 -22.81 -11.98
C PRO A 63 4.18 -22.36 -10.51
N TYR A 64 4.75 -21.18 -10.25
CA TYR A 64 4.82 -20.62 -8.90
C TYR A 64 3.50 -19.98 -8.49
N TYR A 65 2.79 -19.35 -9.42
CA TYR A 65 1.46 -18.81 -9.17
C TYR A 65 0.49 -19.92 -8.73
N ASP A 66 0.44 -21.03 -9.46
CA ASP A 66 -0.42 -22.17 -9.14
C ASP A 66 -0.01 -22.78 -7.78
N ALA A 67 1.30 -22.83 -7.47
CA ALA A 67 1.79 -23.27 -6.17
C ALA A 67 1.37 -22.36 -5.00
N ILE A 68 1.33 -21.04 -5.23
CA ILE A 68 0.85 -20.07 -4.22
C ILE A 68 -0.65 -20.20 -4.03
N MET A 69 -1.42 -20.26 -5.12
CA MET A 69 -2.87 -20.35 -5.07
C MET A 69 -3.37 -21.70 -4.52
N SER A 70 -2.58 -22.76 -4.66
CA SER A 70 -2.81 -24.07 -4.00
C SER A 70 -2.30 -24.15 -2.56
N GLY A 71 -1.67 -23.09 -2.03
CA GLY A 71 -1.15 -23.05 -0.67
C GLY A 71 0.14 -23.85 -0.43
N ARG A 72 0.68 -24.51 -1.46
CA ARG A 72 1.96 -25.26 -1.36
C ARG A 72 3.16 -24.33 -1.18
N LYS A 73 3.10 -23.12 -1.75
CA LYS A 73 4.12 -22.09 -1.66
C LYS A 73 3.60 -20.93 -0.82
N THR A 74 4.12 -20.81 0.40
CA THR A 74 3.76 -19.76 1.37
C THR A 74 4.82 -18.67 1.46
N LEU A 75 6.03 -18.90 0.92
CA LEU A 75 7.13 -17.94 0.97
C LEU A 75 7.54 -17.52 -0.44
N GLU A 76 7.45 -16.22 -0.72
CA GLU A 76 7.97 -15.60 -1.94
C GLU A 76 9.28 -14.88 -1.63
N VAL A 77 10.33 -15.19 -2.40
CA VAL A 77 11.68 -14.67 -2.16
C VAL A 77 12.08 -13.72 -3.28
N ARG A 78 12.47 -12.50 -2.92
CA ARG A 78 12.96 -11.49 -3.86
C ARG A 78 14.12 -10.71 -3.27
N VAL A 79 14.98 -10.15 -4.11
CA VAL A 79 16.02 -9.22 -3.66
C VAL A 79 15.45 -7.82 -3.42
N GLY A 80 16.13 -7.05 -2.57
CA GLY A 80 15.70 -5.73 -2.07
C GLY A 80 15.71 -4.59 -3.08
N TYR A 81 15.04 -4.75 -4.22
CA TYR A 81 14.72 -3.63 -5.10
C TYR A 81 13.82 -2.61 -4.39
N GLY A 82 13.81 -1.37 -4.87
CA GLY A 82 13.02 -0.30 -4.27
C GLY A 82 11.53 -0.61 -4.13
N SER A 83 10.94 -1.40 -5.04
CA SER A 83 9.55 -1.85 -4.96
C SER A 83 9.31 -2.84 -3.81
N ILE A 84 10.24 -3.77 -3.60
CA ILE A 84 10.15 -4.82 -2.57
C ILE A 84 10.35 -4.22 -1.17
N LYS A 85 11.28 -3.26 -1.03
CA LYS A 85 11.55 -2.54 0.24
C LYS A 85 10.35 -1.76 0.79
N ARG A 86 9.41 -1.40 -0.08
CA ARG A 86 8.20 -0.65 0.28
C ARG A 86 7.02 -1.53 0.69
N LEU A 87 7.15 -2.85 0.58
CA LEU A 87 6.11 -3.77 1.05
C LEU A 87 5.97 -3.67 2.56
N ARG A 88 4.74 -3.83 3.04
CA ARG A 88 4.41 -3.85 4.47
C ARG A 88 3.58 -5.08 4.80
N THR A 89 3.78 -5.59 6.00
CA THR A 89 2.93 -6.64 6.56
C THR A 89 1.47 -6.18 6.61
N GLY A 90 0.54 -7.06 6.27
CA GLY A 90 -0.89 -6.78 6.19
C GLY A 90 -1.36 -6.24 4.84
N GLU A 91 -0.45 -5.80 3.96
CA GLU A 91 -0.82 -5.34 2.61
C GLU A 91 -1.33 -6.49 1.72
N LEU A 92 -2.23 -6.14 0.80
CA LEU A 92 -2.65 -7.02 -0.28
C LEU A 92 -1.73 -6.85 -1.49
N LEU A 93 -1.39 -7.98 -2.10
CA LEU A 93 -0.56 -8.08 -3.28
C LEU A 93 -1.33 -8.82 -4.37
N GLN A 94 -1.48 -8.19 -5.53
CA GLN A 94 -2.06 -8.83 -6.71
C GLN A 94 -0.95 -9.53 -7.48
N LEU A 95 -1.03 -10.85 -7.53
CA LEU A 95 -0.18 -11.69 -8.34
C LEU A 95 -0.78 -11.78 -9.73
N GLU A 96 0.03 -11.50 -10.75
CA GLU A 96 -0.37 -11.55 -12.16
C GLU A 96 0.49 -12.59 -12.90
N THR A 97 -0.17 -13.43 -13.68
CA THR A 97 0.45 -14.28 -14.71
C THR A 97 -0.14 -13.90 -16.08
N SER A 98 0.22 -14.62 -17.15
CA SER A 98 -0.18 -14.24 -18.52
C SER A 98 -1.70 -14.11 -18.72
N HIS A 99 -2.51 -14.97 -18.06
CA HIS A 99 -3.96 -15.03 -18.27
C HIS A 99 -4.78 -14.98 -16.98
N GLU A 100 -4.14 -14.99 -15.81
CA GLU A 100 -4.81 -15.09 -14.52
C GLU A 100 -4.23 -14.09 -13.54
N SER A 101 -5.04 -13.73 -12.53
CA SER A 101 -4.57 -12.95 -11.40
C SER A 101 -5.22 -13.42 -10.12
N GLY A 102 -4.50 -13.29 -9.02
CA GLY A 102 -4.95 -13.72 -7.69
C GLY A 102 -4.42 -12.77 -6.64
N VAL A 103 -5.17 -12.61 -5.55
CA VAL A 103 -4.80 -11.71 -4.45
C VAL A 103 -4.24 -12.53 -3.29
N VAL A 104 -3.12 -12.10 -2.76
CA VAL A 104 -2.51 -12.66 -1.55
C VAL A 104 -2.32 -11.56 -0.52
N GLN A 105 -2.37 -11.92 0.75
CA GLN A 105 -2.05 -11.04 1.86
C GLN A 105 -0.63 -11.32 2.34
N ILE A 106 0.14 -10.26 2.57
CA ILE A 106 1.47 -10.35 3.19
C ILE A 106 1.28 -10.57 4.69
N LYS A 107 1.72 -11.73 5.20
CA LYS A 107 1.64 -12.10 6.61
C LYS A 107 2.85 -11.62 7.39
N SER A 108 4.04 -11.70 6.81
CA SER A 108 5.28 -11.22 7.42
C SER A 108 6.34 -10.99 6.35
N ILE A 109 7.35 -10.19 6.69
CA ILE A 109 8.51 -9.92 5.82
C ILE A 109 9.77 -10.11 6.67
N ARG A 110 10.64 -11.03 6.24
CA ARG A 110 11.92 -11.34 6.89
C ARG A 110 13.06 -11.00 5.92
N ILE A 111 14.14 -10.42 6.45
CA ILE A 111 15.26 -9.92 5.63
C ILE A 111 16.53 -10.65 6.04
N TYR A 112 17.27 -11.12 5.03
CA TYR A 112 18.50 -11.87 5.17
C TYR A 112 19.62 -11.27 4.30
N ASP A 113 20.87 -11.48 4.71
CA ASP A 113 22.03 -10.97 3.96
C ASP A 113 22.27 -11.74 2.65
N ASN A 114 21.98 -13.05 2.63
CA ASN A 114 22.23 -13.94 1.51
C ASN A 114 21.26 -15.13 1.51
N PHE A 115 21.18 -15.85 0.38
CA PHE A 115 20.27 -16.99 0.27
C PHE A 115 20.66 -18.17 1.18
N ALA A 116 21.95 -18.34 1.50
CA ALA A 116 22.40 -19.44 2.35
C ALA A 116 21.86 -19.33 3.78
N LYS A 117 21.91 -18.12 4.37
CA LYS A 117 21.32 -17.79 5.68
C LYS A 117 19.80 -17.95 5.65
N MET A 118 19.14 -17.45 4.61
CA MET A 118 17.70 -17.61 4.46
C MET A 118 17.30 -19.09 4.41
N LEU A 119 17.93 -19.90 3.57
CA LEU A 119 17.63 -21.34 3.46
C LEU A 119 18.04 -22.14 4.71
N ALA A 120 18.80 -21.55 5.65
CA ALA A 120 19.10 -22.17 6.93
C ALA A 120 17.98 -21.96 7.95
N ALA A 121 17.24 -20.84 7.83
CA ALA A 121 16.14 -20.49 8.73
C ALA A 121 14.77 -20.89 8.18
N GLU A 122 14.60 -20.89 6.86
CA GLU A 122 13.32 -21.13 6.17
C GLU A 122 13.28 -22.51 5.50
N ASP A 123 12.08 -23.08 5.37
CA ASP A 123 11.89 -24.31 4.60
C ASP A 123 11.96 -24.01 3.09
N TRP A 124 12.94 -24.62 2.42
CA TRP A 124 13.14 -24.50 0.98
C TRP A 124 11.94 -25.01 0.18
N ARG A 125 11.16 -25.98 0.70
CA ARG A 125 9.95 -26.51 0.05
C ARG A 125 8.86 -25.46 -0.09
N GLN A 126 8.75 -24.57 0.89
CA GLN A 126 7.80 -23.46 0.88
C GLN A 126 8.20 -22.32 -0.05
N ILE A 127 9.48 -22.28 -0.47
CA ILE A 127 10.05 -21.26 -1.37
C ILE A 127 10.06 -21.75 -2.82
N VAL A 128 10.62 -22.94 -3.05
CA VAL A 128 10.78 -23.54 -4.38
C VAL A 128 10.29 -24.99 -4.31
N PRO A 129 8.96 -25.23 -4.33
CA PRO A 129 8.40 -26.58 -4.16
C PRO A 129 8.74 -27.55 -5.29
N GLN A 130 9.31 -27.04 -6.40
CA GLN A 130 9.76 -27.83 -7.55
C GLN A 130 11.19 -28.34 -7.43
N ALA A 131 11.97 -27.86 -6.45
CA ALA A 131 13.31 -28.37 -6.20
C ALA A 131 13.24 -29.75 -5.54
N LYS A 132 14.24 -30.59 -5.76
CA LYS A 132 14.38 -31.90 -5.10
C LYS A 132 15.03 -31.78 -3.74
N ASP A 133 15.97 -30.85 -3.61
CA ASP A 133 16.72 -30.62 -2.38
C ASP A 133 17.04 -29.12 -2.18
N ARG A 134 17.66 -28.83 -1.02
CA ARG A 134 18.07 -27.48 -0.63
C ARG A 134 19.15 -26.89 -1.56
N ALA A 135 20.04 -27.71 -2.10
CA ALA A 135 21.12 -27.25 -2.96
C ALA A 135 20.59 -26.84 -4.34
N GLU A 136 19.65 -27.60 -4.90
CA GLU A 136 18.94 -27.27 -6.13
C GLU A 136 18.10 -25.99 -5.94
N ALA A 137 17.40 -25.85 -4.82
CA ALA A 137 16.67 -24.62 -4.51
C ALA A 137 17.61 -23.39 -4.49
N PHE A 138 18.79 -23.52 -3.89
CA PHE A 138 19.81 -22.47 -3.87
C PHE A 138 20.33 -22.14 -5.28
N GLN A 139 20.61 -23.15 -6.10
CA GLN A 139 21.05 -22.96 -7.49
C GLN A 139 19.98 -22.27 -8.34
N LEU A 140 18.71 -22.65 -8.20
CA LEU A 140 17.59 -22.02 -8.89
C LEU A 140 17.43 -20.54 -8.50
N LEU A 141 17.58 -20.22 -7.21
CA LEU A 141 17.55 -18.84 -6.72
C LEU A 141 18.73 -18.03 -7.26
N GLN A 142 19.96 -18.57 -7.24
CA GLN A 142 21.14 -17.90 -7.79
C GLN A 142 21.06 -17.67 -9.30
N LYS A 143 20.44 -18.59 -10.05
CA LYS A 143 20.20 -18.42 -11.49
C LYS A 143 19.34 -17.19 -11.79
N ILE A 144 18.40 -16.86 -10.91
CA ILE A 144 17.52 -15.68 -11.03
C ILE A 144 18.21 -14.42 -10.46
N TYR A 145 18.88 -14.58 -9.32
CA TYR A 145 19.53 -13.51 -8.58
C TYR A 145 21.00 -13.89 -8.28
N PRO A 146 21.95 -13.55 -9.16
CA PRO A 146 23.36 -13.82 -8.90
C PRO A 146 23.87 -13.07 -7.66
N PRO A 147 25.03 -13.44 -7.09
CA PRO A 147 25.55 -12.87 -5.84
C PRO A 147 25.67 -11.34 -5.82
N ARG A 148 25.84 -10.69 -6.98
CA ARG A 148 25.84 -9.23 -7.10
C ARG A 148 24.50 -8.61 -6.67
N LYS A 149 23.39 -9.29 -6.93
CA LYS A 149 22.02 -8.85 -6.57
C LYS A 149 21.65 -9.22 -5.14
N GLU A 150 22.26 -10.26 -4.57
CA GLU A 150 22.09 -10.63 -3.16
C GLU A 150 22.51 -9.49 -2.22
N LYS A 151 23.51 -8.69 -2.60
CA LYS A 151 23.96 -7.50 -1.86
C LYS A 151 22.86 -6.46 -1.61
N LEU A 152 21.75 -6.52 -2.34
CA LEU A 152 20.58 -5.65 -2.10
C LEU A 152 19.74 -6.10 -0.87
N GLY A 153 20.09 -7.25 -0.28
CA GLY A 153 19.34 -7.96 0.73
C GLY A 153 18.35 -8.94 0.12
N VAL A 154 18.12 -10.06 0.79
CA VAL A 154 17.16 -11.09 0.43
C VAL A 154 15.91 -10.92 1.30
N TYR A 155 14.74 -10.79 0.66
CA TYR A 155 13.45 -10.60 1.31
C TYR A 155 12.65 -11.87 1.16
N ALA A 156 12.39 -12.55 2.28
CA ALA A 156 11.43 -13.64 2.38
C ALA A 156 10.09 -13.05 2.80
N ILE A 157 9.13 -13.08 1.88
CA ILE A 157 7.79 -12.51 2.05
C ILE A 157 6.85 -13.68 2.29
N GLU A 158 6.34 -13.78 3.50
CA GLU A 158 5.32 -14.76 3.83
C GLU A 158 3.97 -14.28 3.32
N ILE A 159 3.35 -15.09 2.48
CA ILE A 159 2.10 -14.80 1.81
C ILE A 159 1.07 -15.89 2.07
N ALA A 160 -0.17 -15.48 2.23
CA ALA A 160 -1.31 -16.38 2.24
C ALA A 160 -2.31 -15.94 1.18
N LYS A 161 -2.99 -16.90 0.55
CA LYS A 161 -4.12 -16.60 -0.33
C LYS A 161 -5.13 -15.74 0.44
N ALA A 162 -5.55 -14.62 -0.16
CA ALA A 162 -6.64 -13.86 0.40
C ALA A 162 -7.91 -14.68 0.18
N GLU A 163 -8.56 -15.09 1.27
CA GLU A 163 -9.90 -15.67 1.19
C GLU A 163 -10.80 -14.61 0.54
N SER A 164 -11.32 -14.92 -0.65
CA SER A 164 -12.49 -14.19 -1.15
C SER A 164 -13.60 -14.56 -0.19
N SER A 165 -13.93 -13.67 0.75
CA SER A 165 -15.11 -13.84 1.59
C SER A 165 -16.31 -13.96 0.66
N THR A 166 -16.70 -15.20 0.35
CA THR A 166 -17.97 -15.51 -0.28
C THR A 166 -19.01 -14.96 0.68
N ILE A 167 -19.61 -13.82 0.33
CA ILE A 167 -20.90 -13.44 0.89
C ILE A 167 -21.85 -14.52 0.39
N GLN A 168 -22.02 -15.56 1.20
CA GLN A 168 -22.98 -16.61 0.98
C GLN A 168 -24.35 -16.01 1.29
N CYS A 169 -24.93 -15.32 0.31
CA CYS A 169 -26.35 -15.02 0.31
C CYS A 169 -27.09 -16.35 0.11
N MET A 170 -27.37 -17.07 1.20
CA MET A 170 -28.37 -18.12 1.19
C MET A 170 -29.72 -17.44 0.96
N SER A 171 -30.29 -17.67 -0.22
CA SER A 171 -31.73 -17.48 -0.50
C SER A 171 -32.42 -18.82 -0.37
#